data_AF-A0A0C3FMY5-F1
#
_entry.id   AF-A0A0C3FMY5-F1
#
_cell.length_a   1.000
_cell.length_b   1.000
_cell.length_c   1.000
_cell.angle_alpha   90.00
_cell.angle_beta   90.00
_cell.angle_gamma   90.00
#
_symmetry.space_group_name_H-M   'P 1'
#
loop_
_entity.id
_entity.type
_entity.pdbx_description
1 polymer ?
#
loop_
_entity_poly.entity_id
_entity_poly.type
_entity_poly.pdbx_seq_one_letter_code
_entity_poly.pdbx_strand_id
1 'polypeptide(L)'
;MPLPFYSELISTLDEKQSHWKVPDNPFLGLCFRLLCWISVGDESLDATWHIVHAVAERPLDKGPLEKWEKYKEKRLNLLTVINILAGLLIATTALFLSTVPPTLTPPLPAPSVNVLLAYNTYGSYAIMTAAFGAALGAFIVASTQLYILTFCTAARYYHLLGKGRLRLCYMLVLMAYPSAAIGVSVILCAISLVLAGWDAGHLLYKIGTIVFLLVPTTSLFSFVLNVIWDHEGDKDDEDR
;
A
#
# COMPACT_ATOMS: atom_id res chain seq x y z
N MET A 1 19.25 33.78 4.20
CA MET A 1 19.46 33.80 5.66
C MET A 1 18.66 32.65 6.27
N PRO A 2 19.30 31.60 6.80
CA PRO A 2 18.60 30.60 7.59
C PRO A 2 18.02 31.30 8.84
N LEU A 3 16.73 31.06 9.13
CA LEU A 3 16.09 31.65 10.29
C LEU A 3 16.80 31.13 11.56
N PRO A 4 17.12 31.98 12.55
CA PRO A 4 17.84 31.60 13.77
C PRO A 4 17.16 30.47 14.57
N PHE A 5 15.87 30.24 14.31
CA PHE A 5 15.11 29.11 14.85
C PHE A 5 15.63 27.73 14.40
N TYR A 6 16.31 27.62 13.25
CA TYR A 6 16.75 26.31 12.73
C TYR A 6 17.99 25.77 13.45
N SER A 7 18.95 26.62 13.87
CA SER A 7 20.19 26.15 14.48
C SER A 7 19.99 25.55 15.88
N GLU A 8 19.11 26.13 16.68
CA GLU A 8 18.77 25.65 18.02
C GLU A 8 17.91 24.37 17.98
N LEU A 9 17.15 24.20 16.88
CA LEU A 9 16.34 23.00 16.64
C LEU A 9 17.19 21.82 16.17
N ILE A 10 18.27 22.07 15.43
CA ILE A 10 19.20 21.03 14.96
C ILE A 10 19.97 20.43 16.15
N SER A 11 20.44 21.24 17.11
CA SER A 11 21.19 20.75 18.27
C SER A 11 20.37 19.87 19.21
N THR A 12 19.08 20.17 19.39
CA THR A 12 18.16 19.35 20.22
C THR A 12 17.70 18.06 19.52
N LEU A 13 17.81 17.99 18.19
CA LEU A 13 17.51 16.80 17.41
C LEU A 13 18.67 15.79 17.39
N ASP A 14 19.90 16.27 17.48
CA ASP A 14 21.12 15.44 17.43
C ASP A 14 21.22 14.47 18.62
N GLU A 15 20.84 14.92 19.82
CA GLU A 15 20.81 14.10 21.04
C GLU A 15 19.77 12.95 20.99
N LYS A 16 18.78 13.04 20.08
CA LYS A 16 17.65 12.08 19.94
C LYS A 16 17.77 11.13 18.75
N GLN A 17 18.93 11.08 18.09
CA GLN A 17 19.17 10.27 16.89
C GLN A 17 19.02 8.75 17.06
N SER A 18 18.86 8.20 18.27
CA SER A 18 18.62 6.74 18.43
C SER A 18 17.19 6.32 18.06
N HIS A 19 16.29 7.25 17.76
CA HIS A 19 14.87 6.95 17.63
C HIS A 19 14.45 6.32 16.30
N TRP A 20 15.21 6.50 15.22
CA TRP A 20 14.90 5.95 13.89
C TRP A 20 15.43 4.54 13.67
N LYS A 21 16.34 4.06 14.53
CA LYS A 21 16.89 2.70 14.45
C LYS A 21 15.81 1.65 14.75
N VAL A 22 15.93 0.50 14.10
CA VAL A 22 15.06 -0.66 14.32
C VAL A 22 15.12 -1.07 15.80
N PRO A 23 13.98 -1.29 16.48
CA PRO A 23 13.98 -1.72 17.86
C PRO A 23 14.60 -3.12 18.02
N ASP A 24 15.32 -3.36 19.12
CA ASP A 24 16.06 -4.61 19.39
C ASP A 24 15.15 -5.85 19.55
N ASN A 25 13.86 -5.65 19.85
CA ASN A 25 12.92 -6.75 19.98
C ASN A 25 12.60 -7.34 18.59
N PRO A 26 12.79 -8.65 18.36
CA PRO A 26 12.69 -9.25 17.02
C PRO A 26 11.30 -9.09 16.39
N PHE A 27 10.23 -9.16 17.20
CA PHE A 27 8.87 -9.01 16.69
C PHE A 27 8.57 -7.56 16.27
N LEU A 28 8.90 -6.60 17.13
CA LEU A 28 8.75 -5.17 16.79
C LEU A 28 9.66 -4.78 15.62
N GLY A 29 10.88 -5.34 15.56
CA GLY A 29 11.82 -5.10 14.48
C GLY A 29 11.28 -5.57 13.14
N LEU A 30 10.69 -6.77 13.10
CA LEU A 30 10.04 -7.30 11.90
C LEU A 30 8.83 -6.47 11.50
N CYS A 31 7.95 -6.11 12.43
CA CYS A 31 6.81 -5.23 12.14
C CYS A 31 7.27 -3.87 11.61
N PHE A 32 8.32 -3.28 12.20
CA PHE A 32 8.88 -2.00 11.75
C PHE A 32 9.48 -2.12 10.36
N ARG A 33 10.24 -3.17 10.06
CA ARG A 33 10.80 -3.44 8.72
C ARG A 33 9.71 -3.63 7.67
N LEU A 34 8.68 -4.43 7.96
CA LEU A 34 7.52 -4.56 7.07
C LEU A 34 6.83 -3.24 6.84
N LEU A 35 6.69 -2.42 7.89
CA LEU A 35 6.09 -1.10 7.78
C LEU A 35 6.96 -0.17 6.95
N CYS A 36 8.29 -0.17 7.11
CA CYS A 36 9.23 0.58 6.28
C CYS A 36 9.19 0.10 4.82
N TRP A 37 9.09 -1.20 4.59
CA TRP A 37 9.02 -1.74 3.24
C TRP A 37 7.73 -1.32 2.52
N ILE A 38 6.58 -1.42 3.18
CA ILE A 38 5.29 -0.99 2.60
C ILE A 38 5.24 0.54 2.48
N SER A 39 5.71 1.26 3.49
CA SER A 39 5.58 2.72 3.58
C SER A 39 6.62 3.45 2.77
N VAL A 40 7.89 3.01 2.72
CA VAL A 40 9.07 3.62 2.10
C VAL A 40 9.53 2.90 0.84
N GLY A 41 9.42 1.57 0.83
CA GLY A 41 10.00 0.73 -0.21
C GLY A 41 11.43 0.29 0.09
N ASP A 42 11.96 0.65 1.26
CA ASP A 42 13.31 0.30 1.72
C ASP A 42 13.20 -0.43 3.08
N GLU A 43 14.19 -1.28 3.39
CA GLU A 43 14.22 -2.04 4.65
C GLU A 43 14.43 -1.17 5.90
N SER A 44 15.08 -0.02 5.71
CA SER A 44 15.39 0.94 6.78
C SER A 44 15.03 2.36 6.35
N LEU A 45 14.86 3.23 7.36
CA LEU A 45 14.65 4.67 7.13
C LEU A 45 15.96 5.41 6.86
N ASP A 46 17.09 4.73 6.90
CA ASP A 46 18.42 5.34 6.96
C ASP A 46 18.69 6.16 5.70
N ALA A 47 18.41 5.59 4.52
CA ALA A 47 18.56 6.29 3.25
C ALA A 47 17.68 7.55 3.17
N THR A 48 16.41 7.43 3.58
CA THR A 48 15.48 8.56 3.61
C THR A 48 15.92 9.61 4.65
N TRP A 49 16.38 9.17 5.82
CA TRP A 49 16.87 10.04 6.88
C TRP A 49 18.10 10.81 6.45
N HIS A 50 19.08 10.16 5.81
CA HIS A 50 20.29 10.81 5.30
C HIS A 50 19.99 11.86 4.23
N ILE A 51 19.06 11.58 3.30
CA ILE A 51 18.63 12.57 2.30
C ILE A 51 18.01 13.78 2.99
N VAL A 52 17.08 13.54 3.90
CA VAL A 52 16.32 14.59 4.58
C VAL A 52 17.22 15.43 5.51
N HIS A 53 18.15 14.78 6.21
CA HIS A 53 19.14 15.41 7.07
C HIS A 53 20.11 16.28 6.27
N ALA A 54 20.64 15.77 5.15
CA ALA A 54 21.55 16.53 4.29
C ALA A 54 20.90 17.82 3.74
N VAL A 55 19.61 17.76 3.40
CA VAL A 55 18.85 18.95 2.97
C VAL A 55 18.60 19.91 4.13
N ALA A 56 18.36 19.40 5.34
CA ALA A 56 18.14 20.23 6.52
C ALA A 56 19.40 21.00 6.94
N GLU A 57 20.58 20.36 6.87
CA GLU A 57 21.87 20.99 7.20
C GLU A 57 22.32 22.01 6.16
N ARG A 58 22.13 21.69 4.87
CA ARG A 58 22.65 22.50 3.75
C ARG A 58 21.54 22.88 2.76
N PRO A 59 20.59 23.76 3.14
CA PRO A 59 19.46 24.11 2.29
C PRO A 59 19.83 24.87 1.01
N LEU A 60 21.06 25.36 0.89
CA LEU A 60 21.57 26.07 -0.28
C LEU A 60 22.25 25.14 -1.31
N ASP A 61 22.57 23.91 -0.92
CA ASP A 61 23.21 22.96 -1.82
C ASP A 61 22.17 22.28 -2.72
N LYS A 62 22.42 22.29 -4.04
CA LYS A 62 21.49 21.74 -5.03
C LYS A 62 21.45 20.21 -5.01
N GLY A 63 22.56 19.57 -4.69
CA GLY A 63 22.69 18.10 -4.74
C GLY A 63 21.69 17.36 -3.83
N PRO A 64 21.63 17.67 -2.52
CA PRO A 64 20.66 17.06 -1.61
C PRO A 64 19.21 17.38 -1.98
N LEU A 65 18.93 18.59 -2.48
CA LEU A 65 17.59 19.01 -2.86
C LEU A 65 17.05 18.18 -4.04
N GLU A 66 17.88 17.93 -5.05
CA GLU A 66 17.51 17.08 -6.19
C GLU A 66 17.19 15.64 -5.76
N LYS A 67 17.97 15.07 -4.82
CA LYS A 67 17.68 13.74 -4.26
C LYS A 67 16.32 13.71 -3.52
N TRP A 68 16.00 14.76 -2.79
CA TRP A 68 14.70 14.90 -2.12
C TRP A 68 13.55 15.03 -3.12
N GLU A 69 13.70 15.83 -4.16
CA GLU A 69 12.70 15.98 -5.22
C GLU A 69 12.43 14.66 -5.93
N LYS A 70 13.48 13.91 -6.28
CA LYS A 70 13.37 12.57 -6.86
C LYS A 70 12.66 11.58 -5.93
N TYR A 71 12.98 11.60 -4.64
CA TYR A 71 12.27 10.79 -3.64
C TYR A 71 10.78 11.15 -3.58
N LYS A 72 10.48 12.45 -3.49
CA LYS A 72 9.11 12.97 -3.44
C LYS A 72 8.32 12.61 -4.70
N GLU A 73 8.93 12.73 -5.87
CA GLU A 73 8.33 12.35 -7.16
C GLU A 73 7.99 10.86 -7.22
N LYS A 74 8.93 9.97 -6.82
CA LYS A 74 8.69 8.52 -6.74
C LYS A 74 7.46 8.22 -5.87
N ARG A 75 7.29 8.94 -4.76
CA ARG A 75 6.14 8.78 -3.86
C ARG A 75 4.84 9.33 -4.41
N LEU A 76 4.86 10.52 -5.00
CA LEU A 76 3.69 11.08 -5.66
C LEU A 76 3.20 10.18 -6.80
N ASN A 77 4.12 9.59 -7.56
CA ASN A 77 3.77 8.63 -8.60
C ASN A 77 3.11 7.37 -8.02
N LEU A 78 3.70 6.77 -6.97
CA LEU A 78 3.13 5.61 -6.30
C LEU A 78 1.72 5.88 -5.74
N LEU A 79 1.52 7.01 -5.07
CA LEU A 79 0.21 7.40 -4.55
C LEU A 79 -0.81 7.65 -5.67
N THR A 80 -0.37 8.20 -6.80
CA THR A 80 -1.23 8.40 -7.98
C THR A 80 -1.70 7.06 -8.54
N VAL A 81 -0.80 6.08 -8.67
CA VAL A 81 -1.14 4.71 -9.10
C VAL A 81 -2.12 4.07 -8.14
N ILE A 82 -1.90 4.17 -6.82
CA ILE A 82 -2.83 3.64 -5.81
C ILE A 82 -4.21 4.29 -5.94
N ASN A 83 -4.27 5.61 -6.18
CA ASN A 83 -5.53 6.32 -6.32
C ASN A 83 -6.33 5.86 -7.56
N ILE A 84 -5.63 5.62 -8.67
CA ILE A 84 -6.23 5.06 -9.90
C ILE A 84 -6.77 3.66 -9.64
N LEU A 85 -5.97 2.80 -9.01
CA LEU A 85 -6.37 1.43 -8.66
C LEU A 85 -7.57 1.41 -7.72
N ALA A 86 -7.57 2.27 -6.69
CA ALA A 86 -8.69 2.40 -5.77
C ALA A 86 -9.95 2.88 -6.48
N GLY A 87 -9.86 3.88 -7.36
CA GLY A 87 -11.00 4.35 -8.15
C GLY A 87 -11.59 3.26 -9.06
N LEU A 88 -10.73 2.50 -9.75
CA LEU A 88 -11.15 1.35 -10.57
C LEU A 88 -11.85 0.29 -9.72
N LEU A 89 -11.26 -0.07 -8.56
CA LEU A 89 -11.82 -1.09 -7.68
C LEU A 89 -13.17 -0.64 -7.09
N ILE A 90 -13.31 0.61 -6.69
CA ILE A 90 -14.57 1.22 -6.22
C ILE A 90 -15.63 1.15 -7.33
N ALA A 91 -15.29 1.52 -8.57
CA ALA A 91 -16.24 1.48 -9.69
C ALA A 91 -16.69 0.06 -10.01
N THR A 92 -15.77 -0.91 -10.05
CA THR A 92 -16.08 -2.32 -10.31
C THR A 92 -16.93 -2.92 -9.18
N THR A 93 -16.57 -2.69 -7.93
CA THR A 93 -17.34 -3.21 -6.78
C THR A 93 -18.71 -2.54 -6.68
N ALA A 94 -18.82 -1.24 -6.95
CA ALA A 94 -20.11 -0.54 -7.03
C ALA A 94 -21.01 -1.13 -8.12
N LEU A 95 -20.45 -1.49 -9.28
CA LEU A 95 -21.18 -2.14 -10.36
C LEU A 95 -21.71 -3.51 -9.90
N PHE A 96 -20.90 -4.34 -9.25
CA PHE A 96 -21.38 -5.61 -8.70
C PHE A 96 -22.44 -5.45 -7.61
N LEU A 97 -22.33 -4.41 -6.76
CA LEU A 97 -23.29 -4.16 -5.69
C LEU A 97 -24.63 -3.60 -6.19
N SER A 98 -24.63 -2.90 -7.33
CA SER A 98 -25.82 -2.24 -7.89
C SER A 98 -26.52 -3.01 -9.00
N THR A 99 -25.84 -3.97 -9.62
CA THR A 99 -26.41 -4.77 -10.71
C THR A 99 -27.20 -5.96 -10.18
N VAL A 100 -28.30 -6.27 -10.86
CA VAL A 100 -29.07 -7.50 -10.60
C VAL A 100 -28.32 -8.66 -11.25
N PRO A 101 -28.14 -9.81 -10.56
CA PRO A 101 -27.39 -10.93 -11.11
C PRO A 101 -27.99 -11.43 -12.42
N PRO A 102 -27.16 -11.70 -13.46
CA PRO A 102 -27.66 -12.17 -14.73
C PRO A 102 -28.26 -13.56 -14.58
N THR A 103 -29.51 -13.70 -15.02
CA THR A 103 -30.24 -14.97 -15.08
C THR A 103 -30.15 -15.56 -16.48
N LEU A 104 -29.72 -16.83 -16.59
CA LEU A 104 -29.80 -17.57 -17.85
C LEU A 104 -31.27 -17.98 -18.09
N THR A 105 -31.82 -17.59 -19.24
CA THR A 105 -33.08 -18.09 -19.85
C THR A 105 -34.44 -17.64 -19.27
N PRO A 106 -35.49 -17.60 -20.14
CA PRO A 106 -36.83 -17.06 -19.83
C PRO A 106 -37.60 -17.98 -18.87
N PRO A 107 -38.78 -17.57 -18.32
CA PRO A 107 -39.41 -18.22 -17.17
C PRO A 107 -39.90 -19.63 -17.51
N LEU A 108 -39.02 -20.62 -17.39
CA LEU A 108 -39.42 -22.01 -17.24
C LEU A 108 -39.70 -22.30 -15.76
N PRO A 109 -40.70 -23.13 -15.43
CA PRO A 109 -41.20 -23.35 -14.07
C PRO A 109 -40.29 -24.22 -13.19
N ALA A 110 -38.97 -24.17 -13.39
CA ALA A 110 -37.98 -24.86 -12.55
C ALA A 110 -37.31 -23.84 -11.60
N PRO A 111 -37.68 -23.82 -10.30
CA PRO A 111 -37.51 -22.64 -9.45
C PRO A 111 -36.11 -22.40 -8.84
N SER A 112 -35.03 -23.06 -9.27
CA SER A 112 -33.79 -22.99 -8.47
C SER A 112 -32.42 -23.04 -9.18
N VAL A 113 -32.30 -23.04 -10.52
CA VAL A 113 -31.00 -23.36 -11.17
C VAL A 113 -30.57 -22.41 -12.30
N ASN A 114 -31.05 -21.17 -12.35
CA ASN A 114 -30.81 -20.28 -13.49
C ASN A 114 -29.97 -19.02 -13.19
N VAL A 115 -29.27 -18.95 -12.05
CA VAL A 115 -28.40 -17.81 -11.72
C VAL A 115 -26.97 -18.12 -12.15
N LEU A 116 -26.43 -17.31 -13.07
CA LEU A 116 -25.09 -17.52 -13.65
C LEU A 116 -23.98 -17.37 -12.60
N LEU A 117 -24.12 -16.33 -11.78
CA LEU A 117 -23.19 -15.99 -10.71
C LEU A 117 -23.98 -15.36 -9.57
N ALA A 118 -24.09 -16.06 -8.45
CA ALA A 118 -24.91 -15.63 -7.32
C ALA A 118 -24.14 -14.68 -6.39
N TYR A 119 -23.63 -13.57 -6.91
CA TYR A 119 -22.92 -12.56 -6.10
C TYR A 119 -23.81 -11.80 -5.11
N ASN A 120 -25.13 -12.03 -5.17
CA ASN A 120 -26.10 -11.49 -4.22
C ASN A 120 -26.34 -12.41 -3.00
N THR A 121 -25.54 -13.47 -2.81
CA THR A 121 -25.59 -14.25 -1.56
C THR A 121 -25.08 -13.38 -0.42
N TYR A 122 -25.70 -13.51 0.76
CA TYR A 122 -25.42 -12.64 1.91
C TYR A 122 -23.92 -12.57 2.25
N GLY A 123 -23.22 -13.71 2.16
CA GLY A 123 -21.78 -13.79 2.41
C GLY A 123 -20.94 -13.04 1.37
N SER A 124 -21.17 -13.29 0.08
CA SER A 124 -20.43 -12.63 -1.01
C SER A 124 -20.68 -11.11 -0.99
N TYR A 125 -21.93 -10.69 -0.77
CA TYR A 125 -22.33 -9.28 -0.69
C TYR A 125 -21.69 -8.54 0.49
N ALA A 126 -21.67 -9.15 1.70
CA ALA A 126 -21.06 -8.55 2.87
C ALA A 126 -19.54 -8.34 2.69
N ILE A 127 -18.85 -9.34 2.13
CA ILE A 127 -17.40 -9.26 1.85
C ILE A 127 -17.13 -8.22 0.75
N MET A 128 -17.98 -8.15 -0.28
CA MET A 128 -17.86 -7.15 -1.35
C MET A 128 -18.04 -5.71 -0.82
N THR A 129 -18.97 -5.52 0.12
CA THR A 129 -19.20 -4.23 0.77
C THR A 129 -18.01 -3.84 1.65
N ALA A 130 -17.41 -4.79 2.37
CA ALA A 130 -16.17 -4.56 3.11
C ALA A 130 -15.00 -4.20 2.19
N ALA A 131 -14.87 -4.87 1.02
CA ALA A 131 -13.89 -4.53 0.01
C ALA A 131 -14.09 -3.10 -0.52
N PHE A 132 -15.33 -2.73 -0.86
CA PHE A 132 -15.69 -1.38 -1.28
C PHE A 132 -15.30 -0.32 -0.23
N GLY A 133 -15.63 -0.55 1.04
CA GLY A 133 -15.27 0.34 2.14
C GLY A 133 -13.75 0.49 2.31
N ALA A 134 -13.00 -0.60 2.23
CA ALA A 134 -11.53 -0.58 2.29
C ALA A 134 -10.91 0.20 1.12
N ALA A 135 -11.41 0.01 -0.11
CA ALA A 135 -10.95 0.75 -1.28
C ALA A 135 -11.26 2.25 -1.17
N LEU A 136 -12.46 2.60 -0.69
CA LEU A 136 -12.86 4.00 -0.46
C LEU A 136 -11.98 4.66 0.61
N GLY A 137 -11.68 3.97 1.71
CA GLY A 137 -10.75 4.44 2.73
C GLY A 137 -9.35 4.68 2.16
N ALA A 138 -8.82 3.74 1.37
CA ALA A 138 -7.53 3.88 0.69
C ALA A 138 -7.50 5.11 -0.24
N PHE A 139 -8.56 5.32 -1.03
CA PHE A 139 -8.72 6.45 -1.95
C PHE A 139 -8.69 7.80 -1.22
N ILE A 140 -9.43 7.93 -0.11
CA ILE A 140 -9.49 9.17 0.67
C ILE A 140 -8.13 9.48 1.31
N VAL A 141 -7.48 8.48 1.91
CA VAL A 141 -6.18 8.68 2.57
C VAL A 141 -5.08 8.94 1.53
N ALA A 142 -5.05 8.22 0.41
CA ALA A 142 -4.10 8.46 -0.68
C ALA A 142 -4.24 9.88 -1.25
N SER A 143 -5.47 10.33 -1.51
CA SER A 143 -5.75 11.68 -2.01
C SER A 143 -5.31 12.76 -1.01
N THR A 144 -5.55 12.53 0.28
CA THR A 144 -5.09 13.43 1.35
C THR A 144 -3.55 13.47 1.41
N GLN A 145 -2.89 12.32 1.28
CA GLN A 145 -1.43 12.24 1.26
C GLN A 145 -0.81 12.91 0.05
N LEU A 146 -1.40 12.74 -1.15
CA LEU A 146 -0.99 13.47 -2.35
C LEU A 146 -1.02 14.97 -2.10
N TYR A 147 -2.12 15.48 -1.53
CA TYR A 147 -2.24 16.88 -1.18
C TYR A 147 -1.19 17.33 -0.14
N ILE A 148 -1.01 16.59 0.96
CA ILE A 148 -0.03 16.97 1.99
C ILE A 148 1.40 16.95 1.43
N LEU A 149 1.72 15.95 0.62
CA LEU A 149 3.08 15.75 0.11
C LEU A 149 3.49 16.84 -0.89
N THR A 150 2.56 17.37 -1.71
CA THR A 150 2.86 18.49 -2.61
C THR A 150 3.32 19.73 -1.85
N PHE A 151 2.72 20.05 -0.70
CA PHE A 151 3.12 21.17 0.16
C PHE A 151 4.24 20.85 1.17
N CYS A 152 4.65 19.59 1.28
CA CYS A 152 5.69 19.19 2.22
C CYS A 152 7.07 19.58 1.69
N THR A 153 7.80 20.40 2.46
CA THR A 153 9.21 20.69 2.25
C THR A 153 10.08 19.70 3.04
N ALA A 154 11.31 19.44 2.58
CA ALA A 154 12.23 18.54 3.26
C ALA A 154 12.44 18.91 4.74
N ALA A 155 12.57 20.20 5.05
CA ALA A 155 12.71 20.68 6.43
C ALA A 155 11.48 20.38 7.31
N ARG A 156 10.26 20.50 6.77
CA ARG A 156 9.03 20.13 7.50
C ARG A 156 8.95 18.62 7.69
N TYR A 157 9.31 17.85 6.67
CA TYR A 157 9.35 16.40 6.73
C TYR A 157 10.36 15.90 7.77
N TYR A 158 11.57 16.47 7.79
CA TYR A 158 12.60 16.22 8.80
C TYR A 158 12.08 16.44 10.22
N HIS A 159 11.48 17.61 10.45
CA HIS A 159 10.95 17.98 11.75
C HIS A 159 9.81 17.06 12.21
N LEU A 160 8.99 16.55 11.28
CA LEU A 160 7.95 15.57 11.59
C LEU A 160 8.54 14.21 11.99
N LEU A 161 9.59 13.75 11.30
CA LEU A 161 10.29 12.51 11.62
C LEU A 161 11.07 12.59 12.94
N GLY A 162 11.72 13.73 13.21
CA GLY A 162 12.61 13.91 14.38
C GLY A 162 11.92 14.12 15.73
N LYS A 163 10.62 14.38 15.74
CA LYS A 163 9.88 14.75 16.96
C LYS A 163 9.67 13.61 17.97
N GLY A 164 9.83 12.35 17.59
CA GLY A 164 9.80 11.20 18.49
C GLY A 164 9.30 9.89 17.85
N ARG A 165 9.61 8.75 18.48
CA ARG A 165 9.31 7.39 17.97
C ARG A 165 7.85 7.15 17.63
N LEU A 166 6.93 7.55 18.51
CA LEU A 166 5.50 7.30 18.31
C LEU A 166 4.94 8.08 17.11
N ARG A 167 5.43 9.31 16.88
CA ARG A 167 5.05 10.12 15.72
C ARG A 167 5.61 9.54 14.43
N LEU A 168 6.85 9.04 14.46
CA LEU A 168 7.46 8.32 13.35
C LEU A 168 6.62 7.08 12.98
N CYS A 169 6.30 6.21 13.94
CA CYS A 169 5.45 5.05 13.70
C CYS A 169 4.08 5.44 13.12
N TYR A 170 3.45 6.49 13.65
CA TYR A 170 2.17 6.98 13.13
C TYR A 170 2.28 7.46 11.67
N MET A 171 3.34 8.19 11.32
CA MET A 171 3.59 8.62 9.94
C MET A 171 3.82 7.42 9.01
N LEU A 172 4.57 6.41 9.44
CA LEU A 172 4.80 5.19 8.67
C LEU A 172 3.51 4.39 8.48
N VAL A 173 2.68 4.26 9.51
CA VAL A 173 1.36 3.62 9.42
C VAL A 173 0.46 4.37 8.46
N LEU A 174 0.41 5.71 8.55
CA LEU A 174 -0.34 6.51 7.61
C LEU A 174 0.16 6.28 6.18
N MET A 175 1.47 6.36 5.93
CA MET A 175 2.05 6.16 4.60
C MET A 175 1.82 4.74 4.05
N ALA A 176 1.86 3.72 4.90
CA ALA A 176 1.59 2.33 4.52
C ALA A 176 0.09 2.05 4.29
N TYR A 177 -0.79 2.82 4.93
CA TYR A 177 -2.23 2.53 4.97
C TYR A 177 -2.87 2.39 3.58
N PRO A 178 -2.70 3.32 2.61
CA PRO A 178 -3.34 3.17 1.30
C PRO A 178 -2.91 1.90 0.56
N SER A 179 -1.61 1.58 0.61
CA SER A 179 -1.04 0.37 -0.01
C SER A 179 -1.57 -0.90 0.65
N ALA A 180 -1.64 -0.94 1.98
CA ALA A 180 -2.17 -2.08 2.70
C ALA A 180 -3.68 -2.24 2.49
N ALA A 181 -4.44 -1.14 2.57
CA ALA A 181 -5.89 -1.14 2.41
C ALA A 181 -6.32 -1.54 0.99
N ILE A 182 -5.61 -1.09 -0.05
CA ILE A 182 -5.90 -1.53 -1.42
C ILE A 182 -5.61 -3.02 -1.60
N GLY A 183 -4.50 -3.52 -1.04
CA GLY A 183 -4.17 -4.95 -1.06
C GLY A 183 -5.24 -5.81 -0.36
N VAL A 184 -5.67 -5.40 0.84
CA VAL A 184 -6.76 -6.07 1.57
C VAL A 184 -8.07 -6.03 0.77
N SER A 185 -8.41 -4.88 0.17
CA SER A 185 -9.62 -4.76 -0.65
C SER A 185 -9.61 -5.71 -1.85
N VAL A 186 -8.48 -5.83 -2.56
CA VAL A 186 -8.32 -6.77 -3.68
C VAL A 186 -8.50 -8.22 -3.21
N ILE A 187 -7.90 -8.60 -2.06
CA ILE A 187 -8.05 -9.94 -1.49
C ILE A 187 -9.50 -10.22 -1.11
N LEU A 188 -10.19 -9.28 -0.46
CA LEU A 188 -11.60 -9.44 -0.11
C LEU A 188 -12.49 -9.57 -1.35
N CYS A 189 -12.24 -8.76 -2.38
CA CYS A 189 -12.95 -8.84 -3.67
C CYS A 189 -12.74 -10.21 -4.33
N ALA A 190 -11.50 -10.71 -4.35
CA ALA A 190 -11.17 -12.04 -4.82
C ALA A 190 -11.92 -13.15 -4.07
N ILE A 191 -11.91 -13.11 -2.73
CA ILE A 191 -12.64 -14.08 -1.89
C ILE A 191 -14.14 -14.02 -2.17
N SER A 192 -14.71 -12.82 -2.29
CA SER A 192 -16.13 -12.62 -2.60
C SER A 192 -16.53 -13.25 -3.93
N LEU A 193 -15.67 -13.13 -4.96
CA LEU A 193 -15.89 -13.74 -6.28
C LEU A 193 -15.78 -15.28 -6.23
N VAL A 194 -14.88 -15.84 -5.44
CA VAL A 194 -14.79 -17.31 -5.25
C VAL A 194 -16.03 -17.83 -4.57
N LEU A 195 -16.51 -17.17 -3.52
CA LEU A 195 -17.74 -17.57 -2.83
C LEU A 195 -18.94 -17.51 -3.78
N ALA A 196 -19.06 -16.43 -4.58
CA ALA A 196 -20.11 -16.33 -5.59
C ALA A 196 -20.02 -17.44 -6.66
N GLY A 197 -18.81 -17.82 -7.07
CA GLY A 197 -18.56 -18.91 -8.01
C GLY A 197 -18.81 -20.30 -7.40
N TRP A 198 -18.55 -20.47 -6.11
CA TRP A 198 -18.79 -21.72 -5.39
C TRP A 198 -20.27 -22.01 -5.24
N ASP A 199 -21.06 -20.96 -5.00
CA ASP A 199 -22.53 -21.00 -4.94
C ASP A 199 -23.16 -21.18 -6.32
N ALA A 200 -22.41 -20.98 -7.42
CA ALA A 200 -22.92 -21.23 -8.76
C ALA A 200 -23.14 -22.75 -9.00
N GLY A 201 -24.28 -23.10 -9.60
CA GLY A 201 -24.63 -24.49 -9.90
C GLY A 201 -23.78 -25.16 -10.99
N HIS A 202 -22.98 -24.39 -11.73
CA HIS A 202 -22.24 -24.85 -12.90
C HIS A 202 -20.74 -25.04 -12.60
N LEU A 203 -20.21 -26.23 -12.90
CA LEU A 203 -18.80 -26.61 -12.69
C LEU A 203 -17.82 -25.64 -13.39
N LEU A 204 -18.18 -25.13 -14.57
CA LEU A 204 -17.34 -24.24 -15.36
C LEU A 204 -16.96 -22.96 -14.60
N TYR A 205 -17.89 -22.38 -13.84
CA TYR A 205 -17.63 -21.17 -13.06
C TYR A 205 -16.75 -21.43 -11.84
N LYS A 206 -16.88 -22.61 -11.23
CA LYS A 206 -16.01 -23.05 -10.13
C LYS A 206 -14.56 -23.19 -10.58
N ILE A 207 -14.35 -23.87 -11.72
CA ILE A 207 -13.01 -24.01 -12.30
C ILE A 207 -12.49 -22.65 -12.76
N GLY A 208 -13.33 -21.86 -13.44
CA GLY A 208 -12.96 -20.54 -13.95
C GLY A 208 -12.50 -19.57 -12.86
N THR A 209 -13.21 -19.51 -11.73
CA THR A 209 -12.83 -18.64 -10.60
C THR A 209 -11.53 -19.05 -9.93
N ILE A 210 -11.27 -20.37 -9.78
CA ILE A 210 -10.00 -20.88 -9.25
C ILE A 210 -8.85 -20.54 -10.19
N VAL A 211 -9.00 -20.80 -11.49
CA VAL A 211 -7.97 -20.50 -12.50
C VAL A 211 -7.70 -18.99 -12.56
N PHE A 212 -8.75 -18.17 -12.50
CA PHE A 212 -8.63 -16.71 -12.50
C PHE A 212 -7.81 -16.18 -11.32
N LEU A 213 -7.88 -16.82 -10.15
CA LEU A 213 -7.06 -16.45 -8.99
C LEU A 213 -5.65 -17.03 -9.02
N LEU A 214 -5.47 -18.20 -9.63
CA LEU A 214 -4.19 -18.88 -9.70
C LEU A 214 -3.19 -18.11 -10.59
N VAL A 215 -3.67 -17.48 -11.66
CA VAL A 215 -2.83 -16.68 -12.57
C VAL A 215 -2.13 -15.50 -11.86
N PRO A 216 -2.83 -14.56 -11.18
CA PRO A 216 -2.17 -13.45 -10.50
C PRO A 216 -1.37 -13.87 -9.26
N THR A 217 -1.77 -14.94 -8.57
CA THR A 217 -1.03 -15.41 -7.39
C THR A 217 0.28 -16.09 -7.77
N THR A 218 0.31 -16.88 -8.84
CA THR A 218 1.55 -17.48 -9.34
C THR A 218 2.49 -16.43 -9.95
N SER A 219 1.98 -15.39 -10.62
CA SER A 219 2.83 -14.30 -11.13
C SER A 219 3.45 -13.49 -10.01
N LEU A 220 2.69 -13.17 -8.95
CA LEU A 220 3.22 -12.52 -7.74
C LEU A 220 4.27 -13.38 -7.04
N PHE A 221 4.01 -14.68 -6.92
CA PHE A 221 4.96 -15.61 -6.28
C PHE A 221 6.27 -15.69 -7.06
N SER A 222 6.21 -15.83 -8.39
CA SER A 222 7.39 -15.84 -9.26
C SER A 222 8.17 -14.51 -9.17
N PHE A 223 7.47 -13.38 -9.10
CA PHE A 223 8.11 -12.07 -8.92
C PHE A 223 8.84 -11.98 -7.58
N VAL A 224 8.20 -12.39 -6.49
CA VAL A 224 8.81 -12.38 -5.15
C VAL A 224 10.03 -13.31 -5.11
N LEU A 225 9.94 -14.51 -5.70
CA LEU A 225 11.08 -15.42 -5.79
C LEU A 225 12.24 -14.80 -6.57
N ASN A 226 11.97 -14.14 -7.70
CA ASN A 226 13.01 -13.47 -8.48
C ASN A 226 13.68 -12.35 -7.68
N VAL A 227 12.91 -11.56 -6.93
CA VAL A 227 13.47 -10.48 -6.09
C VAL A 227 14.33 -11.04 -4.96
N ILE A 228 13.91 -12.14 -4.33
CA ILE A 228 14.69 -12.80 -3.27
C ILE A 228 15.99 -13.37 -3.85
N TRP A 229 15.92 -13.99 -5.02
CA TRP A 229 17.09 -14.58 -5.68
C TRP A 229 18.13 -13.53 -6.09
N ASP A 230 17.67 -12.38 -6.61
CA ASP A 230 18.54 -11.25 -6.98
C ASP A 230 19.31 -10.70 -5.77
N HIS A 231 18.64 -10.59 -4.61
CA HIS A 231 19.26 -10.13 -3.38
C HIS A 231 20.31 -11.12 -2.82
N GLU A 232 20.21 -12.40 -3.15
CA GLU A 232 21.19 -13.40 -2.70
C GLU A 232 22.48 -13.33 -3.53
N GLY A 233 22.38 -12.99 -4.82
CA GLY A 233 23.55 -12.83 -5.71
C GLY A 233 24.47 -11.66 -5.34
N ASP A 234 23.92 -10.52 -4.92
CA ASP A 234 24.72 -9.34 -4.56
C ASP A 234 25.61 -9.53 -3.32
N LYS A 235 25.24 -10.46 -2.42
CA LYS A 235 26.04 -10.73 -1.21
C LYS A 235 27.33 -11.47 -1.51
N ASP A 236 27.33 -12.35 -2.51
CA ASP A 236 28.48 -13.17 -2.85
C ASP A 236 29.61 -12.37 -3.53
N ASP A 237 29.28 -11.23 -4.15
CA ASP A 237 30.24 -10.35 -4.81
C ASP A 237 30.89 -9.35 -3.85
N GLU A 238 30.26 -9.01 -2.72
CA GLU A 238 30.85 -8.11 -1.71
C GLU A 238 31.92 -8.83 -0.85
N ASP A 239 31.87 -10.16 -0.80
CA ASP A 239 32.82 -11.00 -0.07
C ASP A 239 34.05 -11.45 -0.92
N ARG A 240 34.14 -11.07 -2.20
CA ARG A 240 35.26 -11.40 -3.12
C ARG A 240 36.24 -10.26 -3.34
#